data_AF-A0A645BIR5-F1
#
_entry.id   AF-A0A645BIR5-F1
#
_cell.length_a   1.000
_cell.length_b   1.000
_cell.length_c   1.000
_cell.angle_alpha   90.00
_cell.angle_beta   90.00
_cell.angle_gamma   90.00
#
_symmetry.space_group_name_H-M   'P 1'
#
loop_
_entity.id
_entity.type
_entity.pdbx_description
1 polymer ?
#
loop_
_entity_poly.entity_id
_entity_poly.type
_entity_poly.pdbx_seq_one_letter_code
_entity_poly.pdbx_strand_id
1 'polypeptide(L)'
;MKDPGPKYTRILKATDGRLAICGAWGSSQSIEAYDRGIHALMPSGMFELFVNVYRLYHAGRRNQAMELFFGMLPVISFTRQSQPLNRYFHKLYLKKDGVFTDAVSREQVFFDEYHQRYADDLIDYALKLRDRIPEYWK
;
A
#
# COMPACT_ATOMS: atom_id res chain seq x y z
N MET A 1 13.15 8.09 -7.99
CA MET A 1 11.89 7.47 -8.45
C MET A 1 11.19 8.45 -9.38
N LYS A 2 10.83 8.08 -10.61
CA LYS A 2 10.07 8.99 -11.49
C LYS A 2 8.64 9.08 -10.97
N ASP A 3 8.20 10.28 -10.63
CA ASP A 3 6.85 10.59 -10.17
C ASP A 3 5.82 10.23 -11.28
N PRO A 4 4.94 9.23 -11.06
CA PRO A 4 3.92 8.84 -12.02
C PRO A 4 2.73 9.81 -12.08
N GLY A 5 2.55 10.72 -11.11
CA GLY A 5 1.40 11.62 -11.03
C GLY A 5 1.10 12.37 -12.34
N PRO A 6 2.06 13.14 -12.88
CA PRO A 6 1.88 13.85 -14.15
C PRO A 6 1.61 12.95 -15.36
N LYS A 7 2.03 11.67 -15.31
CA LYS A 7 1.72 10.69 -16.36
C LYS A 7 0.23 10.32 -16.33
N TYR A 8 -0.39 10.16 -15.16
CA TYR A 8 -1.81 9.82 -15.04
C TYR A 8 -2.69 10.88 -15.71
N THR A 9 -2.50 12.15 -15.37
CA THR A 9 -3.27 13.25 -15.97
C THR A 9 -3.09 13.32 -17.49
N ARG A 10 -1.88 13.07 -18.00
CA ARG A 10 -1.63 13.05 -19.46
C ARG A 10 -2.36 11.91 -20.16
N ILE A 11 -2.38 10.72 -19.58
CA ILE A 11 -3.08 9.56 -20.16
C ILE A 11 -4.60 9.78 -20.14
N LEU A 12 -5.16 10.28 -19.04
CA LEU A 12 -6.60 10.59 -18.97
C LEU A 12 -7.00 11.58 -20.06
N LYS A 13 -6.24 12.67 -20.23
CA LYS A 13 -6.47 13.65 -21.29
C LYS A 13 -6.32 13.05 -22.68
N ALA A 14 -5.27 12.26 -22.93
CA ALA A 14 -5.01 11.65 -24.24
C ALA A 14 -6.02 10.57 -24.64
N THR A 15 -6.82 10.08 -23.69
CA THR A 15 -7.79 9.00 -23.90
C THR A 15 -9.24 9.45 -23.69
N ASP A 16 -9.46 10.75 -23.43
CA ASP A 16 -10.75 11.32 -23.04
C ASP A 16 -11.40 10.55 -21.86
N GLY A 17 -10.56 10.08 -20.92
CA GLY A 17 -11.00 9.27 -19.79
C GLY A 17 -11.50 7.86 -20.12
N ARG A 18 -11.42 7.41 -21.38
CA ARG A 18 -11.94 6.09 -21.82
C ARG A 18 -11.02 4.93 -21.47
N LEU A 19 -9.76 5.20 -21.09
CA LEU A 19 -8.82 4.18 -20.64
C LEU A 19 -8.79 4.11 -19.12
N ALA A 20 -9.06 2.92 -18.58
CA ALA A 20 -8.85 2.66 -17.16
C ALA A 20 -7.36 2.73 -16.83
N ILE A 21 -7.03 3.49 -15.77
CA ILE A 21 -5.66 3.69 -15.30
C ILE A 21 -5.53 3.10 -13.90
N CYS A 22 -4.64 2.12 -13.77
CA CYS A 22 -4.34 1.45 -12.51
C CYS A 22 -2.89 1.69 -12.13
N GLY A 23 -2.64 2.25 -10.94
CA GLY A 23 -1.29 2.51 -10.44
C GLY A 23 -0.71 1.30 -9.70
N ALA A 24 0.49 0.83 -10.07
CA ALA A 24 1.24 -0.13 -9.28
C ALA A 24 2.13 0.60 -8.25
N TRP A 25 3.30 1.05 -8.72
CA TRP A 25 4.25 1.78 -7.89
C TRP A 25 3.78 3.17 -7.44
N GLY A 26 2.64 3.65 -7.96
CA GLY A 26 1.95 4.83 -7.45
C GLY A 26 1.26 4.65 -6.09
N SER A 27 1.25 3.45 -5.49
CA SER A 27 0.59 3.24 -4.20
C SER A 27 1.18 4.05 -3.04
N SER A 28 2.42 4.52 -3.12
CA SER A 28 3.01 5.45 -2.15
C SER A 28 2.61 6.91 -2.36
N GLN A 29 1.75 7.19 -3.34
CA GLN A 29 1.17 8.49 -3.65
C GLN A 29 -0.34 8.33 -3.88
N SER A 30 -0.97 7.38 -3.17
CA SER A 30 -2.35 6.94 -3.43
C SER A 30 -3.32 8.12 -3.51
N ILE A 31 -3.26 9.02 -2.53
CA ILE A 31 -4.17 10.17 -2.43
C ILE A 31 -4.03 11.09 -3.64
N GLU A 32 -2.80 11.49 -3.98
CA GLU A 32 -2.55 12.34 -5.16
C GLU A 32 -2.98 11.65 -6.46
N ALA A 33 -2.76 10.33 -6.55
CA ALA A 33 -3.17 9.57 -7.71
C ALA A 33 -4.71 9.57 -7.87
N TYR A 34 -5.44 9.43 -6.76
CA TYR A 34 -6.90 9.53 -6.77
C TYR A 34 -7.39 10.97 -7.04
N ASP A 35 -6.70 12.00 -6.52
CA ASP A 35 -6.97 13.41 -6.85
C ASP A 35 -6.84 13.66 -8.36
N ARG A 36 -5.97 12.91 -9.03
CA ARG A 36 -5.76 12.95 -10.48
C ARG A 36 -6.75 12.10 -11.28
N GLY A 37 -7.61 11.31 -10.63
CA GLY A 37 -8.66 10.52 -11.28
C GLY A 37 -8.23 9.14 -11.78
N ILE A 38 -7.21 8.50 -11.18
CA ILE A 38 -6.96 7.08 -11.48
C ILE A 38 -8.07 6.19 -10.92
N HIS A 39 -8.21 4.99 -11.48
CA HIS A 39 -9.36 4.13 -11.23
C HIS A 39 -9.08 3.05 -10.17
N ALA A 40 -7.82 2.62 -10.04
CA ALA A 40 -7.45 1.60 -9.08
C ALA A 40 -5.96 1.64 -8.75
N LEU A 41 -5.58 0.95 -7.68
CA LEU A 41 -4.20 0.65 -7.33
C LEU A 41 -3.98 -0.86 -7.24
N MET A 42 -2.74 -1.28 -7.45
CA MET A 42 -2.29 -2.66 -7.31
C MET A 42 -1.26 -2.77 -6.17
N PRO A 43 -1.71 -2.93 -4.91
CA PRO A 43 -0.82 -3.11 -3.77
C PRO A 43 -0.30 -4.56 -3.67
N SER A 44 0.88 -4.75 -3.07
CA SER A 44 1.46 -6.08 -2.82
C SER A 44 0.88 -6.81 -1.60
N GLY A 45 0.22 -6.09 -0.70
CA GLY A 45 -0.40 -6.59 0.53
C GLY A 45 -1.04 -5.45 1.32
N MET A 46 -1.35 -5.67 2.60
CA MET A 46 -2.14 -4.72 3.42
C MET A 46 -3.48 -4.38 2.73
N PHE A 47 -4.16 -5.40 2.21
CA PHE A 47 -5.27 -5.23 1.26
C PHE A 47 -6.41 -4.42 1.86
N GLU A 48 -6.79 -4.72 3.10
CA GLU A 48 -7.86 -4.06 3.83
C GLU A 48 -7.57 -2.59 4.05
N LEU A 49 -6.31 -2.24 4.34
CA LEU A 49 -5.87 -0.86 4.49
C LEU A 49 -5.99 -0.10 3.17
N PHE A 50 -5.42 -0.61 2.07
CA PHE A 50 -5.52 0.05 0.76
C PHE A 50 -6.97 0.14 0.25
N VAL A 51 -7.78 -0.89 0.45
CA VAL A 51 -9.21 -0.89 0.10
C VAL A 51 -9.96 0.17 0.91
N ASN A 52 -9.65 0.34 2.19
CA ASN A 52 -10.30 1.37 3.00
C ASN A 52 -9.83 2.78 2.63
N VAL A 53 -8.56 2.99 2.31
CA VAL A 53 -8.09 4.28 1.74
C VAL A 53 -8.87 4.62 0.46
N TYR A 54 -9.01 3.65 -0.45
CA TYR A 54 -9.80 3.81 -1.68
C TYR A 54 -11.26 4.17 -1.36
N ARG A 55 -11.93 3.38 -0.50
CA ARG A 55 -13.34 3.58 -0.16
C ARG A 55 -13.58 4.91 0.55
N LEU A 56 -12.74 5.29 1.53
CA LEU A 56 -12.83 6.56 2.22
C LEU A 56 -12.71 7.72 1.23
N TYR A 57 -11.71 7.66 0.35
CA TYR A 57 -11.50 8.69 -0.67
C TYR A 57 -12.74 8.85 -1.57
N HIS A 58 -13.25 7.75 -2.13
CA HIS A 58 -14.41 7.77 -3.04
C HIS A 58 -15.75 8.05 -2.33
N ALA A 59 -15.81 7.91 -1.00
CA ALA A 59 -16.95 8.34 -0.19
C ALA A 59 -16.89 9.84 0.18
N GLY A 60 -15.94 10.61 -0.38
CA GLY A 60 -15.75 12.03 -0.06
C GLY A 60 -15.01 12.29 1.25
N ARG A 61 -14.58 11.25 1.96
CA ARG A 61 -13.84 11.32 3.24
C ARG A 61 -12.33 11.43 3.01
N ARG A 62 -11.92 12.41 2.20
CA ARG A 62 -10.52 12.56 1.76
C ARG A 62 -9.54 12.73 2.93
N ASN A 63 -9.93 13.46 3.98
CA ASN A 63 -9.06 13.68 5.15
C ASN A 63 -8.81 12.38 5.93
N GLN A 64 -9.85 11.57 6.16
CA GLN A 64 -9.70 10.27 6.81
C GLN A 64 -8.91 9.28 5.92
N ALA A 65 -9.11 9.33 4.59
CA ALA A 65 -8.31 8.55 3.65
C ALA A 65 -6.83 8.93 3.74
N MET A 66 -6.52 10.24 3.82
CA MET A 66 -5.17 10.74 4.02
C MET A 66 -4.56 10.29 5.34
N GLU A 67 -5.32 10.37 6.44
CA GLU A 67 -4.85 9.95 7.76
C GLU A 67 -4.49 8.47 7.78
N LEU A 68 -5.38 7.60 7.28
CA LEU A 68 -5.12 6.17 7.16
C LEU A 68 -3.91 5.89 6.25
N PHE A 69 -3.86 6.55 5.09
CA PHE A 69 -2.75 6.42 4.15
C PHE A 69 -1.40 6.85 4.77
N PHE A 70 -1.37 7.93 5.54
CA PHE A 70 -0.17 8.40 6.23
C PHE A 70 0.27 7.42 7.32
N GLY A 71 -0.67 6.81 8.02
CA GLY A 71 -0.39 5.69 8.92
C GLY A 71 0.31 4.53 8.21
N MET A 72 0.03 4.28 6.93
CA MET A 72 0.67 3.19 6.19
C MET A 72 2.10 3.51 5.72
N LEU A 73 2.50 4.79 5.68
CA LEU A 73 3.75 5.22 5.07
C LEU A 73 5.03 4.59 5.66
N PRO A 74 5.16 4.33 6.97
CA PRO A 74 6.33 3.65 7.51
C PRO A 74 6.53 2.25 6.90
N VAL A 75 5.45 1.47 6.78
CA VAL A 75 5.47 0.13 6.18
C VAL A 75 5.74 0.20 4.68
N ILE A 76 5.09 1.14 3.98
CA ILE A 76 5.34 1.36 2.56
C ILE A 76 6.82 1.72 2.35
N SER A 77 7.34 2.72 3.06
CA SER A 77 8.73 3.16 2.95
C SER A 77 9.73 2.03 3.15
N PHE A 78 9.57 1.26 4.24
CA PHE A 78 10.43 0.13 4.55
C PHE A 78 10.41 -0.92 3.43
N THR A 79 9.23 -1.31 2.97
CA THR A 79 9.08 -2.35 1.95
C THR A 79 9.53 -1.92 0.55
N ARG A 80 9.83 -0.64 0.33
CA ARG A 80 10.30 -0.11 -0.97
C ARG A 80 11.81 -0.09 -1.16
N GLN A 81 12.59 -0.49 -0.16
CA GLN A 81 14.05 -0.55 -0.31
C GLN A 81 14.49 -1.52 -1.42
N SER A 82 13.77 -2.63 -1.62
CA SER A 82 13.98 -3.54 -2.75
C SER A 82 12.74 -4.39 -3.06
N GLN A 83 12.64 -4.90 -4.28
CA GLN A 83 11.53 -5.78 -4.70
C GLN A 83 11.52 -7.13 -3.95
N PRO A 84 12.66 -7.80 -3.70
CA PRO A 84 12.68 -9.02 -2.88
C PRO A 84 12.22 -8.77 -1.43
N LEU A 85 12.67 -7.67 -0.82
CA LEU A 85 12.20 -7.26 0.51
C LEU A 85 10.69 -7.04 0.51
N ASN A 86 10.16 -6.32 -0.49
CA ASN A 86 8.73 -6.06 -0.61
C ASN A 86 7.92 -7.37 -0.57
N ARG A 87 8.28 -8.35 -1.41
CA ARG A 87 7.58 -9.63 -1.47
C ARG A 87 7.69 -10.42 -0.18
N TYR A 88 8.88 -10.48 0.40
CA TYR A 88 9.11 -11.29 1.60
C TYR A 88 8.42 -10.70 2.84
N PHE A 89 8.51 -9.38 3.02
CA PHE A 89 7.78 -8.69 4.09
C PHE A 89 6.28 -8.98 4.04
N HIS A 90 5.66 -8.87 2.86
CA HIS A 90 4.22 -9.13 2.74
C HIS A 90 3.86 -10.61 2.96
N LYS A 91 4.76 -11.56 2.69
CA LYS A 91 4.57 -12.96 3.10
C LYS A 91 4.62 -13.13 4.61
N LEU A 92 5.56 -12.49 5.30
CA LEU A 92 5.62 -12.48 6.76
C LEU A 92 4.36 -11.85 7.37
N TYR A 93 3.91 -10.72 6.82
CA TYR A 93 2.64 -10.08 7.19
C TYR A 93 1.46 -11.05 7.06
N LEU A 94 1.29 -11.69 5.90
CA LEU A 94 0.19 -12.64 5.66
C LEU A 94 0.30 -13.92 6.51
N LYS A 95 1.52 -14.34 6.87
CA LYS A 95 1.73 -15.43 7.83
C LYS A 95 1.27 -15.02 9.22
N LYS A 96 1.68 -13.84 9.69
CA LYS A 96 1.31 -13.33 11.01
C LYS A 96 -0.19 -13.04 11.12
N ASP A 97 -0.83 -12.68 10.01
CA ASP A 97 -2.28 -12.54 9.91
C ASP A 97 -3.05 -13.88 9.82
N GLY A 98 -2.35 -15.01 9.72
CA GLY A 98 -2.95 -16.34 9.63
C GLY A 98 -3.49 -16.71 8.24
N VAL A 99 -3.29 -15.87 7.21
CA VAL A 99 -3.66 -16.17 5.83
C VAL A 99 -2.72 -17.21 5.23
N PHE A 100 -1.42 -17.13 5.55
CA PHE A 100 -0.42 -18.11 5.14
C PHE A 100 0.04 -18.96 6.32
N THR A 101 0.24 -20.25 6.08
CA THR A 101 0.91 -21.12 7.06
C THR A 101 2.39 -20.77 7.19
N ASP A 102 3.05 -20.45 6.07
CA ASP A 102 4.48 -20.15 6.01
C ASP A 102 4.84 -19.01 5.05
N ALA A 103 6.00 -18.40 5.27
CA ALA A 103 6.51 -17.26 4.50
C ALA A 103 7.67 -17.65 3.56
N VAL A 104 7.67 -18.86 3.00
CA VAL A 104 8.78 -19.36 2.16
C VAL A 104 8.97 -18.48 0.91
N SER A 105 10.21 -18.06 0.64
CA SER A 105 10.60 -17.37 -0.59
C SER A 105 11.63 -18.19 -1.37
N ARG A 106 11.44 -18.31 -2.69
CA ARG A 106 12.41 -18.96 -3.60
C ARG A 106 13.61 -18.05 -3.88
N GLU A 107 13.41 -16.75 -3.80
CA GLU A 107 14.49 -15.77 -3.92
C GLU A 107 15.24 -15.69 -2.60
N GLN A 108 16.57 -15.57 -2.65
CA GLN A 108 17.34 -15.21 -1.47
C GLN A 108 16.98 -13.80 -1.05
N VAL A 109 16.48 -13.68 0.18
CA VAL A 109 16.18 -12.40 0.82
C VAL A 109 17.03 -12.34 2.07
N PHE A 110 17.94 -11.38 2.13
CA PHE A 110 18.82 -11.22 3.28
C PHE A 110 18.10 -10.40 4.35
N PHE A 111 17.74 -11.06 5.45
CA PHE A 111 17.32 -10.42 6.69
C PHE A 111 18.35 -10.78 7.76
N ASP A 112 19.11 -9.79 8.21
CA ASP A 112 19.83 -9.92 9.48
C ASP A 112 18.84 -9.78 10.65
N GLU A 113 19.35 -9.97 11.88
CA GLU A 113 18.53 -9.88 13.08
C GLU A 113 17.84 -8.52 13.24
N TYR A 114 18.47 -7.44 12.77
CA TYR A 114 17.93 -6.09 12.85
C TYR A 114 16.79 -5.88 11.85
N HIS A 115 16.96 -6.33 10.60
CA HIS A 115 15.92 -6.30 9.59
C HIS A 115 14.72 -7.14 10.00
N GLN A 116 14.94 -8.33 10.55
CA GLN A 116 13.86 -9.20 11.02
C GLN A 116 13.08 -8.55 12.15
N ARG A 117 13.77 -8.07 13.21
CA ARG A 117 13.10 -7.39 14.33
C ARG A 117 12.31 -6.17 13.87
N TYR A 118 12.90 -5.32 13.03
CA TYR A 118 12.22 -4.11 12.55
C TYR A 118 11.03 -4.44 11.63
N ALA A 119 11.14 -5.49 10.81
CA ALA A 119 10.01 -5.97 10.02
C ALA A 119 8.87 -6.47 10.93
N ASP A 120 9.18 -7.21 11.99
CA ASP A 120 8.18 -7.71 12.94
C ASP A 120 7.46 -6.56 13.66
N ASP A 121 8.19 -5.52 14.08
CA ASP A 121 7.64 -4.29 14.66
C ASP A 121 6.66 -3.60 13.69
N LEU A 122 7.05 -3.48 12.41
CA LEU A 122 6.22 -2.86 11.37
C LEU A 122 5.00 -3.71 11.00
N ILE A 123 5.09 -5.04 11.06
CA ILE A 123 3.95 -5.93 10.87
C ILE A 123 2.95 -5.76 12.01
N ASP A 124 3.41 -5.75 13.27
CA ASP A 124 2.55 -5.49 14.43
C ASP A 124 1.86 -4.13 14.34
N TYR A 125 2.61 -3.12 13.92
CA TYR A 125 2.08 -1.80 13.66
C TYR A 125 1.00 -1.81 12.56
N ALA A 126 1.26 -2.49 11.43
CA ALA A 126 0.31 -2.59 10.32
C ALA A 126 -0.99 -3.30 10.72
N LEU A 127 -0.90 -4.37 11.50
CA LEU A 127 -2.07 -5.12 12.00
C LEU A 127 -2.88 -4.25 12.96
N LYS A 128 -2.23 -3.56 13.92
CA LYS A 128 -2.92 -2.60 14.81
C LYS A 128 -3.60 -1.49 14.02
N LEU A 129 -2.95 -0.95 12.99
CA LEU A 129 -3.54 0.07 12.12
C LEU A 129 -4.77 -0.47 11.38
N ARG A 130 -4.69 -1.70 10.86
CA ARG A 130 -5.83 -2.37 10.22
C ARG A 130 -6.99 -2.55 11.17
N ASP A 131 -6.74 -3.01 12.39
CA ASP A 131 -7.80 -3.29 13.35
C ASP A 131 -8.52 -2.00 13.82
N ARG A 132 -7.87 -0.83 13.65
CA ARG A 132 -8.45 0.50 13.89
C ARG A 132 -9.22 1.08 12.70
N ILE A 133 -9.32 0.39 11.56
CA ILE A 133 -10.10 0.84 10.38
C ILE A 133 -11.50 1.38 10.73
N PRO A 134 -12.29 0.76 11.64
CA PRO A 134 -13.62 1.27 11.99
C PRO A 134 -13.62 2.71 12.54
N GLU A 135 -12.51 3.17 13.14
CA GLU A 135 -12.40 4.55 13.68
C GLU A 135 -12.44 5.61 12.58
N TYR A 136 -11.93 5.31 11.39
CA TYR A 136 -11.88 6.24 10.25
C TYR A 136 -13.24 6.43 9.56
N TRP A 137 -14.21 5.57 9.87
CA TRP A 137 -15.57 5.60 9.32
C TRP A 137 -16.60 6.22 10.25
N LYS A 138 -16.22 6.54 11.49
CA LYS A 138 -17.03 7.35 12.40
C LYS A 138 -17.18 8.78 11.85
#